data_AF-A0A6J1QX62-F1
#
_entry.id   AF-A0A6J1QX62-F1
#
_cell.length_a   1.000
_cell.length_b   1.000
_cell.length_c   1.000
_cell.angle_alpha   90.00
_cell.angle_beta   90.00
_cell.angle_gamma   90.00
#
_symmetry.space_group_name_H-M   'P 1'
#
loop_
_entity.id
_entity.type
_entity.pdbx_description
1 polymer ?
#
loop_
_entity_poly.entity_id
_entity_poly.type
_entity_poly.pdbx_seq_one_letter_code
_entity_poly.pdbx_strand_id
1 'polypeptide(L)'
;MWKMFTLNGTYKCAIKIAGPAKFKAGDSVRVSKYKTLFEKGYTPNWITEVFKIVKVQHTNPVTYLLEDYRGKSVAGAFYEYELHRATYPDVYLVEKVLRRRGDEVYAKWLGFDGSHNSWIHKDN
;
A
#
# COMPACT_ATOMS: atom_id res chain seq x y z
N MET A 1 -10.33 -30.46 60.18
CA MET A 1 -9.45 -29.42 59.61
C MET A 1 -9.58 -29.51 58.09
N TRP A 2 -10.30 -28.60 57.46
CA TRP A 2 -10.56 -28.63 56.02
C TRP A 2 -9.51 -27.77 55.31
N LYS A 3 -8.66 -28.37 54.46
CA LYS A 3 -7.71 -27.61 53.64
C LYS A 3 -8.45 -27.03 52.43
N MET A 4 -8.45 -25.71 52.31
CA MET A 4 -8.83 -25.02 51.08
C MET A 4 -7.68 -25.19 50.07
N PHE A 5 -7.96 -25.82 48.93
CA PHE A 5 -7.04 -25.81 47.80
C PHE A 5 -7.27 -24.55 46.97
N THR A 6 -6.31 -23.63 46.98
CA THR A 6 -6.26 -22.48 46.05
C THR A 6 -5.78 -22.95 44.68
N LEU A 7 -6.63 -22.87 43.66
CA LEU A 7 -6.24 -23.03 42.26
C LEU A 7 -5.65 -21.70 41.76
N ASN A 8 -4.33 -21.53 41.88
CA ASN A 8 -3.59 -20.46 41.20
C ASN A 8 -3.34 -20.88 39.75
N GLY A 9 -4.35 -20.75 38.90
CA GLY A 9 -4.22 -20.93 37.46
C GLY A 9 -3.80 -19.64 36.77
N THR A 10 -2.53 -19.49 36.42
CA THR A 10 -2.10 -18.45 35.47
C THR A 10 -2.51 -18.88 34.06
N TYR A 11 -3.51 -18.23 33.48
CA TYR A 11 -3.84 -18.44 32.07
C TYR A 11 -2.73 -17.84 31.20
N LYS A 12 -1.85 -18.69 30.65
CA LYS A 12 -1.01 -18.27 29.53
C LYS A 12 -1.88 -18.25 28.27
N CYS A 13 -2.40 -17.09 27.89
CA CYS A 13 -2.85 -16.87 26.53
C CYS A 13 -1.62 -16.95 25.62
N ALA A 14 -1.42 -18.09 24.96
CA ALA A 14 -0.39 -18.25 23.95
C ALA A 14 -0.78 -17.41 22.73
N ILE A 15 -0.44 -16.12 22.74
CA ILE A 15 -0.53 -15.26 21.57
C ILE A 15 0.39 -15.88 20.53
N LYS A 16 -0.19 -16.47 19.47
CA LYS A 16 0.57 -16.92 18.31
C LYS A 16 1.13 -15.68 17.63
N ILE A 17 2.37 -15.33 17.98
CA ILE A 17 3.09 -14.21 17.37
C ILE A 17 3.14 -14.51 15.87
N ALA A 18 2.63 -13.58 15.07
CA ALA A 18 2.66 -13.71 13.63
C ALA A 18 4.11 -13.78 13.13
N GLY A 19 4.31 -14.41 11.97
CA GLY A 19 5.64 -14.51 11.35
C GLY A 19 6.31 -13.14 11.17
N PRO A 20 7.65 -13.11 10.95
CA PRO A 20 8.37 -11.86 10.77
C PRO A 20 7.78 -11.04 9.61
N ALA A 21 7.56 -9.76 9.85
CA ALA A 21 7.05 -8.84 8.82
C ALA A 21 8.09 -8.63 7.71
N LYS A 22 7.67 -8.81 6.45
CA LYS A 22 8.53 -8.58 5.28
C LYS A 22 8.84 -7.11 5.02
N PHE A 23 7.89 -6.22 5.29
CA PHE A 23 8.03 -4.79 5.04
C PHE A 23 8.13 -3.99 6.34
N LYS A 24 8.71 -2.79 6.25
CA LYS A 24 8.87 -1.88 7.38
C LYS A 24 8.03 -0.61 7.17
N ALA A 25 7.72 0.07 8.28
CA ALA A 25 7.14 1.40 8.20
C ALA A 25 8.11 2.33 7.45
N GLY A 26 7.57 3.12 6.52
CA GLY A 26 8.33 4.01 5.64
C GLY A 26 8.62 3.43 4.25
N ASP A 27 8.48 2.12 4.03
CA ASP A 27 8.69 1.52 2.72
C ASP A 27 7.60 1.96 1.71
N SER A 28 8.03 2.24 0.48
CA SER A 28 7.14 2.51 -0.65
C SER A 28 6.71 1.21 -1.33
N VAL A 29 5.40 1.05 -1.49
CA VAL A 29 4.78 -0.18 -2.01
C VAL A 29 3.68 0.13 -3.04
N ARG A 30 3.41 -0.86 -3.90
CA ARG A 30 2.26 -0.92 -4.80
C ARG A 30 1.34 -2.05 -4.35
N VAL A 31 0.05 -1.88 -4.56
CA VAL A 31 -0.97 -2.89 -4.22
C VAL A 31 -1.30 -3.75 -5.44
N SER A 32 -1.59 -5.02 -5.22
CA SER A 32 -2.07 -5.94 -6.26
C SER A 32 -3.40 -5.47 -6.82
N LYS A 33 -3.55 -5.51 -8.14
CA LYS A 33 -4.81 -5.23 -8.82
C LYS A 33 -5.74 -6.43 -8.71
N TYR A 34 -7.04 -6.17 -8.48
CA TYR A 34 -8.05 -7.22 -8.57
C TYR A 34 -8.19 -7.68 -10.03
N LYS A 35 -8.01 -8.98 -10.25
CA LYS A 35 -8.06 -9.56 -11.60
C LYS A 35 -9.48 -9.96 -11.97
N THR A 36 -9.86 -9.64 -13.21
CA THR A 36 -11.10 -10.16 -13.81
C THR A 36 -10.83 -11.42 -14.63
N LEU A 37 -11.86 -12.25 -14.85
CA LEU A 37 -11.72 -13.54 -15.54
C LEU A 37 -11.14 -13.44 -16.97
N PHE A 38 -11.27 -12.28 -17.62
CA PHE A 38 -10.86 -12.07 -19.01
C PHE A 38 -9.69 -11.10 -19.15
N GLU A 39 -8.95 -10.86 -18.07
CA GLU A 39 -7.81 -9.94 -18.12
C GLU A 39 -6.65 -10.53 -18.93
N LYS A 40 -5.98 -9.68 -19.70
CA LYS A 40 -4.92 -10.13 -20.61
C LYS A 40 -3.64 -10.37 -19.83
N GLY A 41 -2.88 -11.42 -20.19
CA GLY A 41 -1.64 -11.76 -19.50
C GLY A 41 -0.55 -10.68 -19.56
N TYR A 42 -0.63 -9.75 -20.51
CA TYR A 42 0.35 -8.66 -20.66
C TYR A 42 0.02 -7.41 -19.82
N THR A 43 -1.16 -7.32 -19.19
CA THR A 43 -1.47 -6.17 -18.33
C THR A 43 -0.77 -6.32 -16.97
N PRO A 44 -0.27 -5.22 -16.39
CA PRO A 44 0.40 -5.28 -15.09
C PRO A 44 -0.55 -5.72 -13.97
N ASN A 45 -0.04 -6.55 -13.07
CA ASN A 45 -0.78 -7.10 -11.92
C ASN A 45 -0.80 -6.16 -10.70
N TRP A 46 -0.10 -5.04 -10.78
CA TRP A 46 0.05 -4.07 -9.70
C TRP A 46 -0.54 -2.74 -10.14
N ILE A 47 -1.10 -1.99 -9.20
CA ILE A 47 -1.58 -0.64 -9.48
C ILE A 47 -0.42 0.32 -9.70
N THR A 48 -0.69 1.42 -10.43
CA THR A 48 0.32 2.44 -10.78
C THR A 48 0.66 3.35 -9.61
N GLU A 49 -0.29 3.57 -8.71
CA GLU A 49 -0.16 4.40 -7.52
C GLU A 49 0.80 3.78 -6.50
N VAL A 50 1.61 4.64 -5.89
CA VAL A 50 2.63 4.25 -4.90
C VAL A 50 2.16 4.74 -3.54
N PHE A 51 2.12 3.81 -2.59
CA PHE A 51 1.73 4.05 -1.21
C PHE A 51 2.93 3.93 -0.28
N LYS A 52 2.83 4.56 0.87
CA LYS A 52 3.80 4.45 1.95
C LYS A 52 3.20 3.64 3.10
N ILE A 53 3.98 2.71 3.65
CA ILE A 53 3.56 1.99 4.85
C ILE A 53 3.70 2.91 6.06
N VAL A 54 2.60 3.20 6.74
CA VAL A 54 2.60 4.00 7.98
C VAL A 54 2.87 3.13 9.18
N LYS A 55 2.18 1.99 9.25
CA LYS A 55 2.18 1.13 10.43
C LYS A 55 2.10 -0.33 10.04
N VAL A 56 2.96 -1.13 10.68
CA VAL A 56 2.91 -2.59 10.62
C VAL A 56 2.15 -3.09 11.85
N GLN A 57 1.04 -3.78 11.62
CA GLN A 57 0.26 -4.42 12.67
C GLN A 57 0.65 -5.89 12.79
N HIS A 58 1.11 -6.28 13.97
CA HIS A 58 1.49 -7.66 14.29
C HIS A 58 0.27 -8.51 14.65
N THR A 59 -0.76 -8.46 13.79
CA THR A 59 -1.90 -9.39 13.79
C THR A 59 -1.46 -10.73 13.21
N ASN A 60 -2.24 -11.79 13.40
CA ASN A 60 -1.98 -13.09 12.77
C ASN A 60 -3.02 -13.36 11.67
N PRO A 61 -2.70 -13.14 10.37
CA PRO A 61 -1.39 -12.77 9.79
C PRO A 61 -1.09 -11.26 9.85
N VAL A 62 0.17 -10.87 9.59
CA VAL A 62 0.64 -9.47 9.65
C VAL A 62 -0.12 -8.62 8.63
N THR A 63 -0.57 -7.45 9.07
CA THR A 63 -1.29 -6.49 8.23
C THR A 63 -0.59 -5.12 8.24
N TYR A 64 -0.79 -4.36 7.16
CA TYR A 64 -0.12 -3.10 6.91
C TYR A 64 -1.14 -2.00 6.68
N LEU A 65 -0.94 -0.85 7.35
CA LEU A 65 -1.68 0.36 7.07
C LEU A 65 -0.90 1.23 6.08
N LEU A 66 -1.58 1.66 5.03
CA LEU A 66 -1.01 2.42 3.93
C LEU A 66 -1.48 3.88 3.98
N GLU A 67 -0.65 4.74 3.42
CA GLU A 67 -0.93 6.15 3.21
C GLU A 67 -0.53 6.55 1.79
N ASP A 68 -1.35 7.41 1.21
CA ASP A 68 -1.17 7.97 -0.11
C ASP A 68 -0.11 9.10 -0.10
N TYR A 69 0.37 9.52 -1.28
CA TYR A 69 1.39 10.58 -1.43
C TYR A 69 0.95 11.92 -0.81
N ARG A 70 -0.36 12.15 -0.62
CA ARG A 70 -0.92 13.34 0.04
C ARG A 70 -0.98 13.25 1.56
N GLY A 71 -0.49 12.17 2.16
CA GLY A 71 -0.63 11.94 3.60
C GLY A 71 -2.05 11.52 4.02
N LYS A 72 -2.81 10.91 3.09
CA LYS A 72 -4.15 10.39 3.38
C LYS A 72 -4.08 8.91 3.66
N SER A 73 -4.59 8.49 4.80
CA SER A 73 -4.68 7.07 5.18
C SER A 73 -5.64 6.33 4.25
N VAL A 74 -5.19 5.22 3.70
CA VAL A 74 -6.06 4.33 2.89
C VAL A 74 -6.97 3.57 3.84
N ALA A 75 -8.25 3.47 3.49
CA ALA A 75 -9.21 2.71 4.28
C ALA A 75 -8.92 1.22 4.20
N GLY A 76 -8.73 0.58 5.35
CA GLY A 76 -8.47 -0.86 5.46
C GLY A 76 -7.02 -1.19 5.83
N ALA A 77 -6.75 -2.48 5.98
CA ALA A 77 -5.43 -3.03 6.24
C ALA A 77 -5.11 -4.08 5.19
N PHE A 78 -3.88 -4.06 4.69
CA PHE A 78 -3.44 -4.90 3.58
C PHE A 78 -2.57 -6.05 4.08
N TYR A 79 -2.68 -7.20 3.43
CA TYR A 79 -1.82 -8.34 3.71
C TYR A 79 -0.52 -8.26 2.93
N GLU A 80 0.47 -9.03 3.37
CA GLU A 80 1.79 -9.05 2.74
C GLU A 80 1.78 -9.44 1.25
N TYR A 81 0.93 -10.41 0.88
CA TYR A 81 0.87 -10.91 -0.51
C TYR A 81 0.21 -9.91 -1.47
N GLU A 82 -0.53 -8.93 -0.95
CA GLU A 82 -1.17 -7.87 -1.72
C GLU A 82 -0.19 -6.72 -2.02
N LEU A 83 1.00 -6.73 -1.39
CA LEU A 83 1.96 -5.65 -1.48
C LEU A 83 3.19 -6.04 -2.29
N HIS A 84 3.65 -5.11 -3.10
CA HIS A 84 4.89 -5.19 -3.85
C HIS A 84 5.76 -3.96 -3.58
N ARG A 85 7.07 -4.15 -3.40
CA ARG A 85 7.98 -3.02 -3.18
C ARG A 85 8.10 -2.17 -4.45
N ALA A 86 8.00 -0.85 -4.31
CA ALA A 86 8.22 0.06 -5.43
C ALA A 86 9.72 0.36 -5.58
N THR A 87 10.29 0.09 -6.76
CA THR A 87 11.69 0.43 -7.08
C THR A 87 11.87 1.92 -7.34
N TYR A 88 10.89 2.54 -8.00
CA TYR A 88 10.90 3.96 -8.39
C TYR A 88 9.67 4.66 -7.80
N PRO A 89 9.76 5.17 -6.57
CA PRO A 89 8.63 5.83 -5.91
C PRO A 89 8.32 7.21 -6.52
N ASP A 90 9.31 7.88 -7.11
CA ASP A 90 9.18 9.26 -7.61
C ASP A 90 8.75 9.34 -9.09
N VAL A 91 8.54 8.19 -9.75
CA VAL A 91 8.25 8.13 -11.18
C VAL A 91 6.78 7.80 -11.41
N TYR A 92 6.07 8.73 -12.05
CA TYR A 92 4.65 8.61 -12.39
C TYR A 92 4.45 8.57 -13.91
N LEU A 93 3.53 7.71 -14.35
CA LEU A 93 3.23 7.55 -15.78
C LEU A 93 2.19 8.59 -16.22
N VAL A 94 2.41 9.17 -17.39
CA VAL A 94 1.43 10.08 -18.03
C VAL A 94 0.40 9.24 -18.80
N GLU A 95 -0.89 9.46 -18.51
CA GLU A 95 -1.99 8.87 -19.28
C GLU A 95 -2.20 9.62 -20.59
N LYS A 96 -2.35 10.95 -20.48
CA LYS A 96 -2.69 11.79 -21.62
C LYS A 96 -2.21 13.22 -21.43
N VAL A 97 -1.68 13.80 -22.49
CA VAL A 97 -1.45 15.24 -22.57
C VAL A 97 -2.74 15.94 -22.95
N LEU A 98 -3.21 16.85 -22.10
CA LEU A 98 -4.47 17.58 -22.28
C LEU A 98 -4.26 18.90 -23.03
N ARG A 99 -3.21 19.65 -22.69
CA ARG A 99 -2.87 20.94 -23.30
C ARG A 99 -1.37 21.11 -23.39
N ARG A 100 -0.94 21.97 -24.31
CA ARG A 100 0.46 22.39 -24.47
C ARG A 100 0.51 23.92 -24.50
N ARG A 101 1.45 24.51 -23.78
CA ARG A 101 1.67 25.97 -23.76
C ARG A 101 3.16 26.23 -23.68
N GLY A 102 3.76 26.78 -24.74
CA GLY A 102 5.20 27.00 -24.79
C GLY A 102 5.97 25.71 -24.48
N ASP A 103 6.77 25.74 -23.41
CA ASP A 103 7.59 24.62 -22.91
C ASP A 103 6.97 23.85 -21.76
N GLU A 104 5.72 24.16 -21.41
CA GLU A 104 4.95 23.42 -20.42
C GLU A 104 3.86 22.55 -21.07
N VAL A 105 3.61 21.42 -20.44
CA VAL A 105 2.62 20.43 -20.86
C VAL A 105 1.68 20.14 -19.71
N TYR A 106 0.37 20.30 -19.93
CA TYR A 106 -0.64 19.92 -18.95
C TYR A 106 -0.97 18.44 -19.11
N ALA A 107 -0.53 17.64 -18.14
CA ALA A 107 -0.62 16.19 -18.20
C ALA A 107 -1.68 15.66 -17.22
N LYS A 108 -2.40 14.64 -17.69
CA LYS A 108 -3.20 13.75 -16.87
C LYS A 108 -2.36 12.54 -16.50
N TRP A 109 -2.26 12.26 -15.21
CA TRP A 109 -1.47 11.15 -14.67
C TRP A 109 -2.27 9.84 -14.68
N LEU A 110 -1.59 8.74 -15.00
CA LEU A 110 -2.20 7.42 -15.13
C LEU A 110 -2.61 6.84 -13.77
N GLY A 111 -3.90 6.57 -13.63
CA GLY A 111 -4.49 6.01 -12.41
C GLY A 111 -4.92 7.05 -11.39
N PHE A 112 -4.75 8.35 -11.69
CA PHE A 112 -5.22 9.43 -10.83
C PHE A 112 -6.45 10.14 -11.40
N ASP A 113 -7.21 10.79 -10.52
CA ASP A 113 -8.33 11.62 -10.94
C ASP A 113 -7.86 12.99 -11.46
N GLY A 114 -8.78 13.71 -12.09
CA GLY A 114 -8.46 14.99 -12.74
C GLY A 114 -7.97 16.08 -11.77
N SER A 115 -8.16 15.93 -10.46
CA SER A 115 -7.63 16.88 -9.46
C SER A 115 -6.11 16.84 -9.33
N HIS A 116 -5.46 15.79 -9.84
CA HIS A 116 -4.01 15.59 -9.74
C HIS A 116 -3.27 16.12 -10.98
N ASN A 117 -4.01 16.56 -12.01
CA ASN A 117 -3.41 17.04 -13.24
C ASN A 117 -2.52 18.25 -12.97
N SER A 118 -1.34 18.25 -13.58
CA SER A 118 -0.35 19.31 -13.35
C SER A 118 0.34 19.72 -14.65
N TRP A 119 0.91 20.92 -14.61
CA TRP A 119 1.80 21.42 -15.66
C TRP A 119 3.21 20.90 -15.39
N ILE A 120 3.81 20.31 -16.41
CA ILE A 120 5.17 19.76 -16.36
C ILE A 120 6.00 20.46 -17.42
N HIS A 121 7.24 20.82 -17.09
CA HIS A 121 8.20 21.33 -18.07
C HIS A 121 8.68 20.18 -18.97
N LYS A 122 8.89 20.44 -20.26
CA LYS A 122 9.38 19.41 -21.20
C LYS A 122 10.78 18.87 -20.90
N ASP A 123 11.59 19.66 -20.20
CA ASP A 123 13.01 19.40 -19.97
C ASP A 123 13.33 18.66 -18.66
N ASN A 124 12.29 18.11 -18.02
CA ASN A 124 12.42 17.30 -16.80
C ASN A 124 12.40 15.81 -17.16
#